data_AF-A0AAV3YG76-F1
#
_entry.id   AF-A0AAV3YG76-F1
#
_cell.length_a   1.000
_cell.length_b   1.000
_cell.length_c   1.000
_cell.angle_alpha   90.00
_cell.angle_beta   90.00
_cell.angle_gamma   90.00
#
_symmetry.space_group_name_H-M   'P 1'
#
loop_
_entity.id
_entity.type
_entity.pdbx_description
1 polymer ?
#
loop_
_entity_poly.entity_id
_entity_poly.type
_entity_poly.pdbx_seq_one_letter_code
_entity_poly.pdbx_strand_id
1 'polypeptide(L)'
;MALLRRFFCWNLTTAVFANFIAIVILSFGALLMRLLDLAAYATDFEISQGFQTQWRSHQWQAFLASDIIVTFTHVVIILYSLYMLYMVTQKHFVLYMETLRAFTYTFIMYSFIEFCFSVFEFSFYGLNTFRRSYVVFLWLYWLARMLGAIGMVVLFFSRIQEMEDEMAYELRFSDRKYVHSYSALS
;
A
#
# COMPACT_ATOMS: atom_id res chain seq x y z
N MET A 1 -12.83 18.03 -1.30
CA MET A 1 -11.91 18.20 -0.17
C MET A 1 -12.59 18.43 1.20
N ALA A 2 -13.76 19.08 1.29
CA ALA A 2 -14.41 19.36 2.60
C ALA A 2 -14.93 18.12 3.37
N LEU A 3 -15.20 17.01 2.68
CA LEU A 3 -15.87 15.83 3.26
C LEU A 3 -14.93 14.95 4.09
N LEU A 4 -13.67 14.79 3.66
CA LEU A 4 -12.64 14.03 4.40
C LEU A 4 -12.16 14.77 5.66
N ARG A 5 -12.03 16.11 5.60
CA ARG A 5 -11.67 16.94 6.75
C ARG A 5 -12.72 16.89 7.88
N ARG A 6 -14.00 16.74 7.52
CA ARG A 6 -15.13 16.70 8.47
C ARG A 6 -15.31 15.37 9.19
N PHE A 7 -14.89 14.25 8.61
CA PHE A 7 -15.17 12.92 9.20
C PHE A 7 -14.10 12.44 10.19
N PHE A 8 -12.82 12.76 9.95
CA PHE A 8 -11.73 12.27 10.81
C PHE A 8 -11.03 13.36 11.64
N CYS A 9 -11.29 14.65 11.40
CA CYS A 9 -10.62 15.76 12.10
C CYS A 9 -9.08 15.68 12.10
N TRP A 10 -8.48 14.89 11.20
CA TRP A 10 -7.04 14.74 11.09
C TRP A 10 -6.47 15.74 10.10
N ASN A 11 -5.32 16.30 10.43
CA ASN A 11 -4.50 16.98 9.45
C ASN A 11 -4.06 15.94 8.40
N LEU A 12 -4.05 16.33 7.13
CA LEU A 12 -3.80 15.37 6.06
C LEU A 12 -2.42 14.72 6.17
N THR A 13 -1.44 15.44 6.72
CA THR A 13 -0.11 14.93 7.06
C THR A 13 -0.15 13.78 8.07
N THR A 14 -0.97 13.88 9.13
CA THR A 14 -1.10 12.79 10.12
C THR A 14 -1.84 11.60 9.55
N ALA A 15 -2.82 11.83 8.67
CA ALA A 15 -3.51 10.76 7.94
C ALA A 15 -2.55 10.00 6.99
N VAL A 16 -1.68 10.71 6.27
CA VAL A 16 -0.68 10.11 5.38
C VAL A 16 0.36 9.31 6.16
N PHE A 17 0.83 9.84 7.29
CA PHE A 17 1.73 9.12 8.19
C PHE A 17 1.10 7.82 8.71
N ALA A 18 -0.13 7.89 9.21
CA ALA A 18 -0.86 6.72 9.68
C ALA A 18 -1.13 5.70 8.57
N ASN A 19 -1.40 6.15 7.34
CA ASN A 19 -1.56 5.27 6.19
C ASN A 19 -0.29 4.47 5.90
N PHE A 20 0.90 5.08 5.96
CA PHE A 20 2.14 4.32 5.76
C PHE A 20 2.35 3.24 6.83
N ILE A 21 2.03 3.55 8.10
CA ILE A 21 2.05 2.54 9.18
C ILE A 21 1.07 1.41 8.86
N ALA A 22 -0.16 1.75 8.45
CA ALA A 22 -1.17 0.76 8.10
C ALA A 22 -0.72 -0.11 6.91
N ILE A 23 -0.11 0.47 5.87
CA ILE A 23 0.45 -0.28 4.73
C ILE A 23 1.51 -1.27 5.22
N VAL A 24 2.43 -0.84 6.09
CA VAL A 24 3.47 -1.73 6.64
C VAL A 24 2.86 -2.89 7.40
N ILE A 25 1.93 -2.64 8.32
CA ILE A 25 1.29 -3.69 9.13
C ILE A 25 0.50 -4.66 8.25
N LEU A 26 -0.34 -4.14 7.35
CA LEU A 26 -1.21 -4.95 6.51
C LEU A 26 -0.41 -5.78 5.49
N SER A 27 0.62 -5.18 4.88
CA SER A 27 1.50 -5.87 3.92
C SER A 27 2.40 -6.88 4.63
N PHE A 28 2.85 -6.59 5.86
CA PHE A 28 3.60 -7.56 6.66
C PHE A 28 2.75 -8.77 7.06
N GLY A 29 1.50 -8.54 7.47
CA GLY A 29 0.56 -9.63 7.73
C GLY A 29 0.31 -10.48 6.48
N ALA A 30 0.19 -9.86 5.30
CA ALA A 30 0.04 -10.57 4.04
C ALA A 30 1.29 -11.37 3.67
N LEU A 31 2.48 -10.78 3.85
CA LEU A 31 3.77 -11.44 3.66
C LEU A 31 3.90 -12.67 4.56
N LEU A 32 3.51 -12.56 5.83
CA LEU A 32 3.56 -13.69 6.76
C LEU A 32 2.68 -14.85 6.29
N MET A 33 1.47 -14.56 5.81
CA MET A 33 0.58 -15.59 5.26
C MET A 33 1.18 -16.26 4.01
N ARG A 34 1.82 -15.49 3.12
CA ARG A 34 2.51 -16.04 1.95
C ARG A 34 3.72 -16.90 2.32
N LEU A 35 4.47 -16.51 3.34
CA LEU A 35 5.60 -17.30 3.85
C LEU A 35 5.13 -18.62 4.50
N LEU A 36 3.98 -18.62 5.18
CA LEU A 36 3.37 -19.84 5.70
C LEU A 36 2.97 -20.80 4.56
N ASP A 37 2.36 -20.27 3.51
CA ASP A 37 2.01 -21.06 2.32
C ASP A 37 3.26 -21.63 1.63
N LEU A 38 4.34 -20.84 1.49
CA LEU A 38 5.64 -21.30 0.98
C LEU A 38 6.30 -22.37 1.87
N ALA A 39 6.23 -22.21 3.19
CA ALA A 39 6.76 -23.19 4.14
C ALA A 39 6.02 -24.52 4.04
N ALA A 40 4.70 -24.50 3.83
CA ALA A 40 3.89 -25.70 3.61
C ALA A 40 4.21 -26.43 2.29
N TYR A 41 4.84 -25.76 1.31
CA TYR A 41 5.38 -26.43 0.12
C TYR A 41 6.74 -27.10 0.37
N ALA A 42 7.57 -26.51 1.22
CA ALA A 42 8.94 -26.97 1.45
C ALA A 42 9.04 -28.04 2.56
N THR A 43 8.06 -28.12 3.44
CA THR A 43 8.04 -28.99 4.62
C THR A 43 6.71 -29.72 4.77
N ASP A 44 6.66 -30.78 5.58
CA ASP A 44 5.42 -31.47 5.94
C ASP A 44 4.55 -30.66 6.94
N PHE A 45 4.70 -29.33 6.95
CA PHE A 45 3.96 -28.44 7.81
C PHE A 45 2.50 -28.33 7.34
N GLU A 46 1.59 -28.92 8.09
CA GLU A 46 0.15 -28.83 7.81
C GLU A 46 -0.46 -27.57 8.44
N ILE A 47 -1.02 -26.72 7.59
CA ILE A 47 -1.87 -25.61 8.03
C ILE A 47 -3.26 -26.18 8.35
N SER A 48 -3.62 -26.22 9.63
CA SER A 48 -4.95 -26.65 10.08
C SER A 48 -6.05 -25.85 9.37
N GLN A 49 -7.03 -26.56 8.82
CA GLN A 49 -8.12 -25.99 8.00
C GLN A 49 -7.68 -25.26 6.72
N GLY A 50 -6.44 -25.46 6.25
CA GLY A 50 -5.97 -25.08 4.91
C GLY A 50 -6.30 -26.13 3.84
N PHE A 51 -5.94 -25.86 2.59
CA PHE A 51 -5.91 -26.90 1.57
C PHE A 51 -4.67 -27.78 1.79
N GLN A 52 -4.84 -29.11 1.80
CA GLN A 52 -3.69 -30.01 1.76
C GLN A 52 -2.93 -29.81 0.44
N THR A 53 -1.61 -29.86 0.49
CA THR A 53 -0.68 -29.62 -0.63
C THR A 53 -1.04 -30.43 -1.89
N GLN A 54 -1.65 -31.61 -1.72
CA GLN A 54 -2.12 -32.46 -2.81
C GLN A 54 -3.29 -31.89 -3.63
N TRP A 55 -4.06 -30.92 -3.09
CA TRP A 55 -5.18 -30.29 -3.80
C TRP A 55 -4.71 -29.28 -4.86
N ARG A 56 -3.51 -28.70 -4.69
CA ARG A 56 -2.87 -27.82 -5.68
C ARG A 56 -2.10 -28.60 -6.76
N SER A 57 -2.11 -29.94 -6.72
CA SER A 57 -1.22 -30.83 -7.49
C SER A 57 -1.29 -30.68 -9.02
N HIS A 58 -2.41 -30.24 -9.60
CA HIS A 58 -2.51 -30.15 -11.06
C HIS A 58 -1.83 -28.90 -11.65
N GLN A 59 -1.66 -27.84 -10.86
CA GLN A 59 -1.03 -26.57 -11.30
C GLN A 59 -0.10 -25.98 -10.24
N TRP A 60 0.52 -26.83 -9.41
CA TRP A 60 1.31 -26.40 -8.26
C TRP A 60 2.45 -25.43 -8.62
N GLN A 61 3.02 -25.55 -9.82
CA GLN A 61 4.06 -24.66 -10.34
C GLN A 61 3.56 -23.22 -10.52
N ALA A 62 2.32 -23.04 -10.98
CA ALA A 62 1.73 -21.73 -11.19
C ALA A 62 1.41 -21.05 -9.84
N PHE A 63 0.94 -21.81 -8.86
CA PHE A 63 0.74 -21.32 -7.48
C PHE A 63 2.07 -20.94 -6.82
N LEU A 64 3.10 -21.79 -6.95
CA LEU A 64 4.43 -21.49 -6.41
C LEU A 64 5.03 -20.21 -7.04
N ALA A 65 4.89 -20.05 -8.35
CA ALA A 65 5.34 -18.84 -9.04
C ALA A 65 4.58 -17.59 -8.57
N SER A 66 3.25 -17.69 -8.39
CA SER A 66 2.42 -16.64 -7.80
C SER A 66 2.92 -16.24 -6.42
N ASP A 67 3.09 -17.22 -5.52
CA ASP A 67 3.53 -17.00 -4.15
C ASP A 67 4.89 -16.29 -4.09
N ILE A 68 5.85 -16.67 -4.95
CA ILE A 68 7.18 -16.04 -5.02
C ILE A 68 7.07 -14.58 -5.50
N ILE A 69 6.33 -14.32 -6.58
CA ILE A 69 6.18 -12.98 -7.16
C ILE A 69 5.49 -12.05 -6.15
N VAL A 70 4.38 -12.49 -5.57
CA VAL A 70 3.61 -11.70 -4.60
C VAL A 70 4.43 -11.45 -3.33
N THR A 71 5.17 -12.45 -2.84
CA THR A 71 6.12 -12.28 -1.71
C THR A 71 7.14 -11.18 -1.98
N PHE A 72 7.76 -11.18 -3.16
CA PHE A 72 8.70 -10.13 -3.54
C PHE A 72 8.04 -8.75 -3.56
N THR A 73 6.83 -8.63 -4.13
CA THR A 73 6.11 -7.36 -4.17
C THR A 73 5.76 -6.83 -2.78
N HIS A 74 5.39 -7.69 -1.83
CA HIS A 74 5.16 -7.29 -0.44
C HIS A 74 6.43 -6.75 0.21
N VAL A 75 7.57 -7.40 0.02
CA VAL A 75 8.86 -6.91 0.56
C VAL A 75 9.19 -5.53 0.02
N VAL A 76 9.06 -5.33 -1.30
CA VAL A 76 9.33 -4.03 -1.94
C VAL A 76 8.43 -2.94 -1.38
N ILE A 77 7.11 -3.18 -1.27
CA ILE A 77 6.20 -2.13 -0.79
C ILE A 77 6.40 -1.82 0.70
N ILE A 78 6.74 -2.83 1.52
CA ILE A 78 7.06 -2.62 2.95
C ILE A 78 8.30 -1.71 3.07
N LEU A 79 9.38 -2.04 2.36
CA LEU A 79 10.61 -1.25 2.39
C LEU A 79 10.39 0.18 1.89
N TYR A 80 9.64 0.36 0.81
CA TYR A 80 9.35 1.69 0.27
C TYR A 80 8.44 2.48 1.23
N SER A 81 7.47 1.84 1.88
CA SER A 81 6.62 2.48 2.88
C SER A 81 7.40 2.92 4.13
N LEU A 82 8.35 2.10 4.59
CA LEU A 82 9.28 2.47 5.68
C LEU A 82 10.16 3.67 5.29
N TYR A 83 10.66 3.69 4.06
CA TYR A 83 11.40 4.85 3.54
C TYR A 83 10.54 6.11 3.50
N MET A 84 9.28 5.99 3.06
CA MET A 84 8.35 7.13 3.04
C MET A 84 8.00 7.63 4.45
N LEU A 85 7.87 6.75 5.45
CA LEU A 85 7.75 7.14 6.85
C LEU A 85 8.93 8.00 7.32
N TYR A 86 10.14 7.58 6.98
CA TYR A 86 11.33 8.38 7.27
C TYR A 86 11.29 9.75 6.57
N MET A 87 10.89 9.79 5.30
CA MET A 87 10.82 11.06 4.55
C MET A 87 9.78 12.03 5.10
N VAL A 88 8.57 11.56 5.43
CA VAL A 88 7.51 12.41 5.99
C VAL A 88 7.86 12.94 7.38
N THR A 89 8.64 12.20 8.17
CA THR A 89 9.05 12.64 9.51
C THR A 89 10.23 13.60 9.51
N GLN A 90 11.17 13.47 8.56
CA GLN A 90 12.44 14.20 8.59
C GLN A 90 12.54 15.35 7.58
N LYS A 91 11.76 15.34 6.50
CA LYS A 91 11.90 16.28 5.39
C LYS A 91 10.71 17.23 5.28
N HIS A 92 10.99 18.45 4.84
CA HIS A 92 9.97 19.41 4.45
C HIS A 92 9.17 18.90 3.24
N PHE A 93 7.89 19.26 3.15
CA PHE A 93 6.96 18.70 2.17
C PHE A 93 7.42 18.83 0.70
N VAL A 94 8.09 19.93 0.37
CA VAL A 94 8.67 20.19 -0.96
C VAL A 94 9.67 19.10 -1.38
N LEU A 95 10.46 18.57 -0.44
CA LEU A 95 11.53 17.59 -0.74
C LEU A 95 11.01 16.17 -0.95
N TYR A 96 9.83 15.83 -0.42
CA TYR A 96 9.25 14.50 -0.55
C TYR A 96 8.00 14.45 -1.43
N MET A 97 7.52 15.57 -1.99
CA MET A 97 6.34 15.59 -2.85
C MET A 97 6.49 14.67 -4.08
N GLU A 98 7.62 14.78 -4.79
CA GLU A 98 7.89 13.93 -5.96
C GLU A 98 8.06 12.45 -5.58
N THR A 99 8.68 12.17 -4.43
CA THR A 99 8.82 10.78 -3.94
C THR A 99 7.48 10.21 -3.50
N LEU A 100 6.58 11.01 -2.92
CA LEU A 100 5.20 10.60 -2.62
C LEU A 100 4.41 10.31 -3.89
N ARG A 101 4.59 11.11 -4.94
CA ARG A 101 3.97 10.87 -6.25
C ARG A 101 4.46 9.55 -6.85
N ALA A 102 5.77 9.32 -6.87
CA ALA A 102 6.36 8.05 -7.33
C ALA A 102 5.85 6.87 -6.50
N PHE A 103 5.85 6.99 -5.16
CA PHE A 103 5.31 5.96 -4.26
C PHE A 103 3.84 5.65 -4.58
N THR A 104 3.01 6.66 -4.80
CA THR A 104 1.58 6.49 -5.09
C THR A 104 1.37 5.64 -6.34
N TYR A 105 2.11 5.93 -7.42
CA TYR A 105 2.04 5.11 -8.64
C TYR A 105 2.56 3.69 -8.42
N THR A 106 3.67 3.52 -7.68
CA THR A 106 4.18 2.19 -7.31
C THR A 106 3.16 1.40 -6.47
N PHE A 107 2.47 2.05 -5.54
CA PHE A 107 1.45 1.43 -4.69
C PHE A 107 0.20 1.01 -5.48
N ILE A 108 -0.20 1.79 -6.49
CA ILE A 108 -1.27 1.41 -7.43
C ILE A 108 -0.86 0.17 -8.22
N MET A 109 0.37 0.13 -8.75
CA MET A 109 0.88 -1.04 -9.48
C MET A 109 0.97 -2.28 -8.59
N TYR A 110 1.48 -2.12 -7.36
CA TYR A 110 1.49 -3.16 -6.34
C TYR A 110 0.09 -3.72 -6.10
N SER A 111 -0.90 -2.85 -5.87
CA SER A 111 -2.30 -3.25 -5.61
C SER A 111 -2.91 -3.96 -6.82
N PHE A 112 -2.56 -3.54 -8.04
CA PHE A 112 -3.01 -4.18 -9.27
C PHE A 112 -2.41 -5.58 -9.45
N ILE A 113 -1.10 -5.74 -9.22
CA ILE A 113 -0.44 -7.05 -9.28
C ILE A 113 -1.07 -8.00 -8.26
N GLU A 114 -1.22 -7.54 -7.02
CA GLU A 114 -1.85 -8.32 -5.96
C GLU A 114 -3.29 -8.71 -6.31
N PHE A 115 -4.07 -7.81 -6.92
CA PHE A 115 -5.41 -8.10 -7.40
C PHE A 115 -5.40 -9.22 -8.45
N CYS A 116 -4.55 -9.14 -9.47
CA CYS A 116 -4.46 -10.14 -10.53
C CYS A 116 -4.12 -11.54 -10.00
N PHE A 117 -3.11 -11.66 -9.14
CA PHE A 117 -2.72 -12.94 -8.57
C PHE A 117 -3.75 -13.51 -7.60
N SER A 118 -4.41 -12.65 -6.82
CA SER A 118 -5.46 -13.09 -5.90
C SER A 118 -6.70 -13.57 -6.66
N VAL A 119 -7.11 -12.86 -7.71
CA VAL A 119 -8.21 -13.30 -8.58
C VAL A 119 -7.86 -14.62 -9.25
N PHE A 120 -6.63 -14.78 -9.74
CA PHE A 120 -6.14 -16.05 -10.25
C PHE A 120 -6.31 -17.15 -9.18
N GLU A 121 -5.73 -17.03 -8.00
CA GLU A 121 -5.79 -18.05 -6.95
C GLU A 121 -7.22 -18.41 -6.53
N PHE A 122 -8.05 -17.40 -6.24
CA PHE A 122 -9.43 -17.64 -5.80
C PHE A 122 -10.32 -18.19 -6.92
N SER A 123 -10.02 -17.91 -8.19
CA SER A 123 -10.75 -18.51 -9.32
C SER A 123 -10.55 -20.04 -9.40
N PHE A 124 -9.35 -20.53 -9.07
CA PHE A 124 -9.05 -21.96 -9.01
C PHE A 124 -9.63 -22.62 -7.76
N TYR A 125 -9.73 -21.91 -6.64
CA TYR A 125 -10.39 -22.42 -5.45
C TYR A 125 -11.92 -22.52 -5.62
N GLY A 126 -12.51 -21.62 -6.43
CA GLY A 126 -13.93 -21.63 -6.77
C GLY A 126 -14.81 -21.64 -5.53
N LEU A 127 -15.81 -22.54 -5.49
CA LEU A 127 -16.70 -22.71 -4.33
C LEU A 127 -15.98 -23.26 -3.09
N ASN A 128 -14.81 -23.87 -3.23
CA ASN A 128 -14.06 -24.39 -2.10
C ASN A 128 -13.38 -23.28 -1.28
N THR A 129 -13.30 -22.05 -1.80
CA THR A 129 -12.87 -20.85 -1.06
C THR A 129 -13.65 -20.70 0.24
N PHE A 130 -14.96 -20.98 0.23
CA PHE A 130 -15.84 -20.81 1.38
C PHE A 130 -16.00 -22.06 2.26
N ARG A 131 -15.29 -23.14 1.92
CA ARG A 131 -15.40 -24.43 2.63
C ARG A 131 -14.43 -24.55 3.81
N ARG A 132 -13.34 -23.80 3.77
CA ARG A 132 -12.20 -23.91 4.70
C ARG A 132 -11.98 -22.58 5.40
N SER A 133 -11.96 -22.57 6.73
CA SER A 133 -11.91 -21.32 7.51
C SER A 133 -10.66 -20.49 7.25
N TYR A 134 -9.50 -21.13 7.05
CA TYR A 134 -8.25 -20.44 6.72
C TYR A 134 -8.35 -19.72 5.36
N VAL A 135 -8.94 -20.36 4.36
CA VAL A 135 -9.09 -19.80 3.01
C VAL A 135 -10.10 -18.65 3.00
N VAL A 136 -11.19 -18.77 3.76
CA VAL A 136 -12.15 -17.67 3.98
C VAL A 136 -11.46 -16.48 4.63
N PHE A 137 -10.64 -16.72 5.65
CA PHE A 137 -9.87 -15.67 6.29
C PHE A 137 -8.91 -14.98 5.31
N LEU A 138 -8.14 -15.73 4.52
CA LEU A 138 -7.25 -15.17 3.49
C LEU A 138 -8.02 -14.30 2.49
N TRP A 139 -9.18 -14.77 2.03
CA TRP A 139 -10.02 -14.03 1.09
C TRP A 139 -10.56 -12.72 1.70
N LEU A 140 -11.12 -12.78 2.92
CA LEU A 140 -11.62 -11.59 3.62
C LEU A 140 -10.49 -10.60 3.93
N TYR A 141 -9.33 -11.11 4.34
CA TYR A 141 -8.15 -10.30 4.64
C TYR A 141 -7.64 -9.58 3.38
N TRP A 142 -7.55 -10.28 2.25
CA TRP A 142 -7.22 -9.67 0.96
C TRP A 142 -8.27 -8.62 0.56
N LEU A 143 -9.57 -8.94 0.64
CA LEU A 143 -10.64 -8.01 0.27
C LEU A 143 -10.59 -6.72 1.10
N ALA A 144 -10.42 -6.84 2.42
CA ALA A 144 -10.29 -5.70 3.32
C ALA A 144 -9.06 -4.84 2.97
N ARG A 145 -7.93 -5.47 2.65
CA ARG A 145 -6.71 -4.76 2.22
C ARG A 145 -6.87 -4.06 0.89
N MET A 146 -7.54 -4.69 -0.09
CA MET A 146 -7.80 -4.07 -1.39
C MET A 146 -8.68 -2.82 -1.25
N LEU A 147 -9.76 -2.90 -0.48
CA LEU A 147 -10.61 -1.74 -0.19
C LEU A 147 -9.86 -0.66 0.57
N GLY A 148 -9.05 -1.06 1.56
CA GLY A 148 -8.17 -0.14 2.30
C GLY A 148 -7.15 0.55 1.40
N ALA A 149 -6.52 -0.19 0.48
CA ALA A 149 -5.54 0.34 -0.47
C ALA A 149 -6.16 1.39 -1.39
N ILE A 150 -7.37 1.17 -1.90
CA ILE A 150 -8.11 2.18 -2.69
C ILE A 150 -8.31 3.46 -1.87
N GLY A 151 -8.76 3.33 -0.61
CA GLY A 151 -8.94 4.48 0.29
C GLY A 151 -7.62 5.23 0.56
N MET A 152 -6.52 4.50 0.77
CA MET A 152 -5.20 5.08 0.98
C MET A 152 -4.68 5.82 -0.25
N VAL A 153 -4.90 5.29 -1.46
CA VAL A 153 -4.55 5.97 -2.73
C VAL A 153 -5.26 7.31 -2.85
N VAL A 154 -6.57 7.37 -2.55
CA VAL A 154 -7.32 8.63 -2.56
C VAL A 154 -6.72 9.64 -1.58
N LEU A 155 -6.32 9.19 -0.39
CA LEU A 155 -5.67 10.04 0.60
C LEU A 155 -4.30 10.55 0.12
N PHE A 156 -3.49 9.71 -0.53
CA PHE A 156 -2.21 10.16 -1.10
C PHE A 156 -2.38 11.22 -2.19
N PHE A 157 -3.32 11.02 -3.12
CA PHE A 157 -3.63 12.03 -4.13
C PHE A 157 -4.10 13.35 -3.50
N SER A 158 -4.94 13.27 -2.45
CA SER A 158 -5.36 14.48 -1.75
C SER A 158 -4.20 15.22 -1.09
N ARG A 159 -3.16 14.51 -0.61
CA ARG A 159 -1.97 15.14 -0.03
C ARG A 159 -1.06 15.75 -1.06
N ILE A 160 -0.89 15.09 -2.20
CA ILE A 160 -0.12 15.65 -3.31
C ILE A 160 -0.74 16.98 -3.74
N GLN A 161 -2.06 17.02 -3.91
CA GLN A 161 -2.77 18.24 -4.28
C GLN A 161 -2.61 19.36 -3.24
N GLU A 162 -2.75 19.05 -1.94
CA GLU A 162 -2.54 20.05 -0.87
C GLU A 162 -1.11 20.60 -0.86
N MET A 163 -0.10 19.74 -1.07
CA MET A 163 1.31 20.17 -1.14
C MET A 163 1.59 21.05 -2.37
N GLU A 164 0.96 20.77 -3.51
CA GLU A 164 1.06 21.61 -4.71
C GLU A 164 0.44 23.00 -4.47
N ASP A 165 -0.71 23.06 -3.80
CA ASP A 165 -1.37 24.32 -3.44
C ASP A 165 -0.55 25.12 -2.41
N GLU A 166 0.02 24.46 -1.39
CA GLU A 166 0.93 25.06 -0.40
C GLU A 166 2.20 25.63 -1.08
N MET A 167 2.81 24.88 -1.99
CA MET A 167 3.99 25.32 -2.75
C MET A 167 3.67 26.52 -3.65
N ALA A 168 2.53 26.51 -4.34
CA ALA A 168 2.09 27.62 -5.19
C ALA A 168 1.83 28.90 -4.36
N TYR A 169 1.32 28.75 -3.14
CA TYR A 169 1.17 29.84 -2.19
C TYR A 169 2.56 30.39 -1.80
N GLU A 170 3.47 29.54 -1.31
CA GLU A 170 4.82 29.97 -0.90
C GLU A 170 5.57 30.72 -2.00
N LEU A 171 5.50 30.26 -3.26
CA LEU A 171 6.10 30.94 -4.40
C LEU A 171 5.54 32.36 -4.60
N ARG A 172 4.20 32.51 -4.61
CA ARG A 172 3.54 33.82 -4.81
C ARG A 172 3.86 34.84 -3.72
N PHE A 173 4.04 34.38 -2.47
CA PHE A 173 4.39 35.27 -1.36
C PHE A 173 5.90 35.51 -1.25
N SER A 174 6.73 34.58 -1.75
CA SER A 174 8.18 34.80 -1.86
C SER A 174 8.49 35.93 -2.84
N ASP A 175 7.83 35.97 -4.01
CA ASP A 175 8.02 37.02 -5.02
C ASP A 175 7.71 38.43 -4.47
N ARG A 176 6.65 38.57 -3.68
CA ARG A 176 6.32 39.85 -3.02
C ARG A 176 7.39 40.30 -2.02
N LYS A 177 8.05 39.35 -1.36
CA LYS A 177 9.11 39.66 -0.38
C LYS A 177 10.37 40.18 -1.07
N TYR A 178 10.69 39.67 -2.27
CA TYR A 178 11.83 40.12 -3.06
C TYR A 178 11.58 41.45 -3.79
N VAL A 179 10.35 41.71 -4.27
CA VAL A 179 10.01 42.99 -4.91
C VAL A 179 10.13 44.16 -3.92
N HIS A 180 9.76 43.98 -2.65
CA HIS A 180 9.92 45.02 -1.62
C HIS A 180 11.37 45.26 -1.20
N SER A 181 12.27 44.28 -1.31
CA SER A 181 13.70 44.49 -1.03
C SER A 181 14.43 45.28 -2.11
N TYR A 182 13.99 45.20 -3.37
CA TYR A 182 14.57 46.00 -4.46
C TYR A 182 14.00 47.42 -4.55
N SER A 183 12.79 47.66 -4.03
CA SER A 183 12.21 49.01 -3.93
C SER A 183 12.70 49.82 -2.74
N ALA A 184 13.45 49.21 -1.81
CA ALA A 184 14.05 49.88 -0.65
C ALA A 184 15.49 50.38 -0.91
N LEU A 185 16.00 50.17 -2.14
CA LEU A 185 17.35 50.55 -2.58
C LEU A 185 17.35 51.71 -3.60
N SER A 186 16.21 52.36 -3.84
CA SER A 186 16.09 53.58 -4.67
C SER A 186 15.85 54.82 -3.83
#